data_AF-A0A0J9FH11-F1
#
_entry.id   AF-A0A0J9FH11-F1
#
_cell.length_a   1.000
_cell.length_b   1.000
_cell.length_c   1.000
_cell.angle_alpha   90.00
_cell.angle_beta   90.00
_cell.angle_gamma   90.00
#
_symmetry.space_group_name_H-M   'P 1'
#
loop_
_entity.id
_entity.type
_entity.pdbx_description
1 polymer ?
#
loop_
_entity_poly.entity_id
_entity_poly.type
_entity_poly.pdbx_seq_one_letter_code
_entity_poly.pdbx_strand_id
1 'polypeptide(L)'
;MKKLSLLLLLSVFVFCGCSDDDDDIKNEVVVSFEKKLTDAESEFAPTGNQPTGYDVFETNIKDNQSLIECNHYYAAWGFAGGFTYTNKTDISTPGSSNNSAITGKGKDGTTYLTIYTNSYNTAKLTNLKGEYGFKGAWVTNATYAYLAVKNGDDGSDPSYVKKFTNDDWFKITAVGYKANDNEIGRVDFYLADFRNGKTEIVNTWKWFDWSSIKDADYIKFEMSSTDNSEYENEEGVLVSSMNTPSYFCLDGITLIED
;
A
#
# COMPACT_ATOMS: atom_id res chain seq x y z
N MET A 1 -40.07 -30.65 -10.47
CA MET A 1 -38.78 -30.69 -11.17
C MET A 1 -37.74 -29.99 -10.30
N LYS A 2 -36.50 -30.47 -10.35
CA LYS A 2 -35.49 -30.48 -9.27
C LYS A 2 -35.02 -29.09 -8.79
N LYS A 3 -34.76 -29.02 -7.48
CA LYS A 3 -33.97 -27.99 -6.79
C LYS A 3 -32.53 -27.98 -7.33
N LEU A 4 -31.92 -26.82 -7.46
CA LEU A 4 -30.46 -26.68 -7.44
C LEU A 4 -30.09 -25.50 -6.54
N SER A 5 -29.77 -25.84 -5.30
CA SER A 5 -29.08 -24.95 -4.36
C SER A 5 -27.61 -24.97 -4.74
N LEU A 6 -27.06 -23.81 -5.09
CA LEU A 6 -25.63 -23.64 -5.37
C LEU A 6 -24.92 -23.49 -4.02
N LEU A 7 -24.31 -24.58 -3.55
CA LEU A 7 -23.44 -24.58 -2.38
C LEU A 7 -22.18 -23.74 -2.70
N LEU A 8 -21.93 -22.70 -1.92
CA LEU A 8 -20.66 -22.00 -1.87
C LEU A 8 -19.62 -22.94 -1.23
N LEU A 9 -18.60 -23.34 -1.98
CA LEU A 9 -17.43 -24.02 -1.43
C LEU A 9 -16.52 -22.95 -0.78
N LEU A 10 -16.59 -22.83 0.55
CA LEU A 10 -15.49 -22.29 1.35
C LEU A 10 -14.41 -23.37 1.41
N SER A 11 -13.33 -23.21 0.65
CA SER A 11 -12.12 -24.01 0.81
C SER A 11 -11.27 -23.43 1.94
N VAL A 12 -11.50 -23.90 3.17
CA VAL A 12 -10.55 -23.73 4.28
C VAL A 12 -9.52 -24.85 4.15
N PHE A 13 -8.29 -24.53 3.78
CA PHE A 13 -7.19 -25.50 3.82
C PHE A 13 -6.64 -25.56 5.24
N VAL A 14 -7.06 -26.56 6.01
CA VAL A 14 -6.45 -26.91 7.29
C VAL A 14 -5.34 -27.93 7.01
N PHE A 15 -4.08 -27.51 7.05
CA PHE A 15 -2.96 -28.45 7.09
C PHE A 15 -2.74 -28.87 8.56
N CYS A 16 -3.29 -30.03 8.92
CA CYS A 16 -2.99 -30.65 10.21
C CYS A 16 -1.71 -31.48 10.05
N GLY A 17 -0.56 -30.88 10.41
CA GLY A 17 0.68 -31.60 10.62
C GLY A 17 0.74 -32.05 12.09
N CYS A 18 0.59 -33.34 12.34
CA CYS A 18 0.87 -33.92 13.65
C CYS A 18 2.39 -33.95 13.87
N SER A 19 2.89 -33.01 14.66
CA SER A 19 4.11 -33.19 15.44
C SER A 19 3.81 -32.71 16.86
N ASP A 20 3.97 -33.63 17.81
CA ASP A 20 3.88 -33.37 19.24
C ASP A 20 4.96 -32.37 19.64
N ASP A 21 4.60 -31.09 19.67
CA ASP A 21 5.20 -30.01 20.45
C ASP A 21 4.09 -28.94 20.57
N ASP A 22 3.71 -28.57 21.79
CA ASP A 22 2.70 -27.55 22.13
C ASP A 22 3.18 -26.13 21.75
N ASP A 23 3.52 -25.91 20.48
CA ASP A 23 3.51 -24.58 19.88
C ASP A 23 2.07 -24.35 19.42
N ASP A 24 1.32 -23.53 20.17
CA ASP A 24 0.00 -23.04 19.76
C ASP A 24 0.11 -22.51 18.32
N ILE A 25 -0.40 -23.27 17.34
CA ILE A 25 -0.44 -22.86 15.94
C ILE A 25 -1.39 -21.66 15.86
N LYS A 26 -0.83 -20.46 15.91
CA LYS A 26 -1.56 -19.20 15.76
C LYS A 26 -2.21 -19.15 14.39
N ASN A 27 -3.51 -18.90 14.35
CA ASN A 27 -4.23 -18.80 13.10
C ASN A 27 -3.88 -17.50 12.37
N GLU A 28 -3.76 -17.59 11.04
CA GLU A 28 -3.54 -16.43 10.17
C GLU A 28 -4.80 -16.11 9.37
N VAL A 29 -5.12 -14.83 9.24
CA VAL A 29 -6.20 -14.34 8.39
C VAL A 29 -5.65 -13.34 7.39
N VAL A 30 -6.03 -13.52 6.12
CA VAL A 30 -5.58 -12.68 5.02
C VAL A 30 -6.72 -11.76 4.58
N VAL A 31 -6.44 -10.46 4.61
CA VAL A 31 -7.32 -9.39 4.15
C VAL A 31 -7.62 -9.56 2.65
N SER A 32 -8.87 -9.31 2.25
CA SER A 32 -9.25 -9.41 0.83
C SER A 32 -10.26 -8.34 0.40
N PHE A 33 -9.95 -7.68 -0.72
CA PHE A 33 -10.85 -6.77 -1.45
C PHE A 33 -11.39 -7.40 -2.75
N GLU A 34 -11.13 -8.68 -2.98
CA GLU A 34 -11.59 -9.39 -4.17
C GLU A 34 -13.10 -9.29 -4.35
N LYS A 35 -13.54 -9.23 -5.61
CA LYS A 35 -14.95 -9.13 -6.03
C LYS A 35 -15.68 -7.85 -5.58
N LYS A 36 -14.99 -6.86 -5.00
CA LYS A 36 -15.57 -5.52 -4.76
C LYS A 36 -15.61 -4.66 -6.02
N LEU A 37 -14.76 -4.96 -7.01
CA LEU A 37 -14.78 -4.35 -8.33
C LEU A 37 -15.52 -5.28 -9.31
N THR A 38 -16.43 -4.71 -10.10
CA THR A 38 -17.16 -5.45 -11.15
C THR A 38 -16.50 -5.33 -12.51
N ASP A 39 -15.82 -4.20 -12.75
CA ASP A 39 -15.25 -3.87 -14.06
C ASP A 39 -13.74 -4.09 -14.04
N ALA A 40 -13.17 -4.49 -15.18
CA ALA A 40 -11.73 -4.52 -15.38
C ALA A 40 -11.17 -3.10 -15.49
N GLU A 41 -9.88 -2.91 -15.17
CA GLU A 41 -9.21 -1.61 -15.21
C GLU A 41 -9.93 -0.53 -14.38
N SER A 42 -10.42 -0.93 -13.21
CA SER A 42 -11.17 -0.07 -12.29
C SER A 42 -10.53 -0.02 -10.91
N GLU A 43 -10.98 0.95 -10.13
CA GLU A 43 -10.56 1.17 -8.75
C GLU A 43 -11.74 1.63 -7.90
N PHE A 44 -11.56 1.65 -6.58
CA PHE A 44 -12.56 2.17 -5.67
C PHE A 44 -12.97 3.60 -6.05
N ALA A 45 -14.28 3.79 -6.23
CA ALA A 45 -14.88 5.08 -6.47
C ALA A 45 -15.85 5.42 -5.31
N PRO A 46 -15.62 6.51 -4.56
CA PRO A 46 -16.51 6.92 -3.47
C PRO A 46 -17.86 7.41 -4.01
N THR A 47 -18.95 7.01 -3.35
CA THR A 47 -20.34 7.31 -3.76
C THR A 47 -20.92 8.57 -3.10
N GLY A 48 -20.13 9.27 -2.28
CA GLY A 48 -20.54 10.46 -1.54
C GLY A 48 -20.48 11.76 -2.36
N ASN A 49 -20.51 12.89 -1.64
CA ASN A 49 -20.32 14.21 -2.24
C ASN A 49 -19.03 14.25 -3.06
N GLN A 50 -19.11 14.87 -4.24
CA GLN A 50 -17.98 15.02 -5.13
C GLN A 50 -17.27 16.35 -4.80
N PRO A 51 -15.97 16.33 -4.49
CA PRO A 51 -15.18 17.53 -4.23
C PRO A 51 -15.10 18.40 -5.49
N THR A 52 -14.96 19.71 -5.30
CA THR A 52 -14.81 20.69 -6.40
C THR A 52 -13.51 21.45 -6.27
N GLY A 53 -12.96 21.92 -7.40
CA GLY A 53 -11.71 22.68 -7.39
C GLY A 53 -10.56 21.90 -6.76
N TYR A 54 -10.01 22.41 -5.66
CA TYR A 54 -8.89 21.82 -4.92
C TYR A 54 -9.31 21.15 -3.59
N ASP A 55 -10.60 20.96 -3.36
CA ASP A 55 -11.10 20.28 -2.17
C ASP A 55 -10.64 18.81 -2.17
N VAL A 56 -10.20 18.34 -1.00
CA VAL A 56 -9.86 16.94 -0.76
C VAL A 56 -10.79 16.41 0.33
N PHE A 57 -11.52 15.35 0.03
CA PHE A 57 -12.40 14.66 0.96
C PHE A 57 -11.77 13.34 1.41
N GLU A 58 -12.14 12.90 2.61
CA GLU A 58 -11.72 11.63 3.19
C GLU A 58 -12.93 10.70 3.37
N THR A 59 -12.74 9.43 3.05
CA THR A 59 -13.63 8.33 3.40
C THR A 59 -12.82 7.13 3.88
N ASN A 60 -13.49 6.03 4.23
CA ASN A 60 -12.84 4.80 4.68
C ASN A 60 -13.30 3.60 3.84
N ILE A 61 -12.36 2.71 3.51
CA ILE A 61 -12.61 1.42 2.87
C ILE A 61 -12.35 0.29 3.87
N LYS A 62 -13.21 -0.72 3.84
CA LYS A 62 -13.05 -1.96 4.63
C LYS A 62 -12.93 -3.15 3.69
N ASP A 63 -12.15 -4.13 4.11
CA ASP A 63 -12.06 -5.40 3.40
C ASP A 63 -13.39 -6.18 3.49
N ASN A 64 -13.47 -7.34 2.85
CA ASN A 64 -14.69 -8.15 2.79
C ASN A 64 -15.15 -8.67 4.16
N GLN A 65 -14.24 -8.82 5.12
CA GLN A 65 -14.53 -9.38 6.45
C GLN A 65 -14.51 -8.32 7.56
N SER A 66 -14.25 -7.05 7.23
CA SER A 66 -14.05 -5.97 8.22
C SER A 66 -12.99 -6.34 9.27
N LEU A 67 -11.89 -6.94 8.82
CA LEU A 67 -10.67 -7.16 9.59
C LEU A 67 -9.90 -5.84 9.73
N ILE A 68 -9.92 -5.02 8.68
CA ILE A 68 -9.18 -3.75 8.62
C ILE A 68 -10.03 -2.61 8.06
N GLU A 69 -9.61 -1.38 8.37
CA GLU A 69 -10.12 -0.14 7.78
C GLU A 69 -8.95 0.69 7.26
N CYS A 70 -9.05 1.18 6.03
CA CYS A 70 -8.06 2.09 5.44
C CYS A 70 -8.71 3.41 5.09
N ASN A 71 -8.02 4.52 5.33
CA ASN A 71 -8.48 5.82 4.84
C ASN A 71 -8.26 5.94 3.32
N HIS A 72 -9.14 6.70 2.67
CA HIS A 72 -9.10 6.99 1.24
C HIS A 72 -9.39 8.48 1.06
N TYR A 73 -8.43 9.20 0.50
CA TYR A 73 -8.61 10.60 0.12
C TYR A 73 -8.91 10.71 -1.36
N TYR A 74 -9.86 11.56 -1.70
CA TYR A 74 -10.28 11.80 -3.08
C TYR A 74 -10.57 13.27 -3.34
N ALA A 75 -10.33 13.67 -4.58
CA ALA A 75 -10.48 15.04 -5.07
C ALA A 75 -11.15 15.02 -6.46
N ALA A 76 -11.36 16.20 -7.06
CA ALA A 76 -11.98 16.30 -8.39
C ALA A 76 -11.19 15.57 -9.50
N TRP A 77 -9.89 15.35 -9.27
CA TRP A 77 -8.99 14.57 -10.15
C TRP A 77 -8.90 13.08 -9.79
N GLY A 78 -9.70 12.58 -8.85
CA GLY A 78 -9.73 11.19 -8.43
C GLY A 78 -8.95 10.91 -7.14
N PHE A 79 -8.22 9.80 -7.11
CA PHE A 79 -7.46 9.36 -5.94
C PHE A 79 -6.41 10.40 -5.51
N ALA A 80 -6.51 10.88 -4.27
CA ALA A 80 -5.73 12.01 -3.75
C ALA A 80 -4.88 11.65 -2.51
N GLY A 81 -4.90 10.40 -2.05
CA GLY A 81 -4.08 9.91 -0.95
C GLY A 81 -4.74 8.74 -0.20
N GLY A 82 -4.03 8.18 0.76
CA GLY A 82 -4.49 7.03 1.53
C GLY A 82 -4.38 5.74 0.71
N PHE A 83 -5.44 4.94 0.71
CA PHE A 83 -5.52 3.65 0.06
C PHE A 83 -6.63 3.62 -0.99
N THR A 84 -6.41 2.92 -2.08
CA THR A 84 -7.47 2.52 -3.02
C THR A 84 -7.29 1.06 -3.39
N TYR A 85 -8.36 0.28 -3.47
CA TYR A 85 -8.29 -1.06 -4.07
C TYR A 85 -8.53 -0.94 -5.58
N THR A 86 -7.72 -1.61 -6.38
CA THR A 86 -7.70 -1.51 -7.83
C THR A 86 -7.39 -2.86 -8.48
N ASN A 87 -7.84 -3.04 -9.72
CA ASN A 87 -7.48 -4.17 -10.57
C ASN A 87 -6.84 -3.73 -11.90
N LYS A 88 -6.35 -2.48 -11.96
CA LYS A 88 -5.63 -1.95 -13.12
C LYS A 88 -4.36 -2.74 -13.43
N THR A 89 -3.95 -2.77 -14.69
CA THR A 89 -2.83 -3.62 -15.15
C THR A 89 -1.75 -2.87 -15.94
N ASP A 90 -1.85 -1.54 -16.05
CA ASP A 90 -0.89 -0.74 -16.82
C ASP A 90 0.47 -0.61 -16.13
N ILE A 91 1.47 -1.26 -16.73
CA ILE A 91 2.87 -1.26 -16.25
C ILE A 91 3.80 -0.34 -17.05
N SER A 92 3.25 0.50 -17.93
CA SER A 92 4.03 1.20 -18.96
C SER A 92 3.83 2.71 -19.01
N THR A 93 2.67 3.23 -18.59
CA THR A 93 2.38 4.67 -18.67
C THR A 93 2.91 5.40 -17.44
N PRO A 94 3.77 6.44 -17.59
CA PRO A 94 4.19 7.29 -16.48
C PRO A 94 3.06 8.26 -16.06
N GLY A 95 3.17 8.82 -14.86
CA GLY A 95 2.25 9.83 -14.34
C GLY A 95 1.32 9.37 -13.22
N SER A 96 0.80 10.36 -12.48
CA SER A 96 0.04 10.17 -11.23
C SER A 96 -1.29 9.43 -11.38
N SER A 97 -1.84 9.35 -12.59
CA SER A 97 -3.05 8.57 -12.88
C SER A 97 -2.79 7.07 -12.99
N ASN A 98 -1.54 6.65 -13.20
CA ASN A 98 -1.16 5.24 -13.26
C ASN A 98 -0.77 4.70 -11.87
N ASN A 99 -1.80 4.37 -11.12
CA ASN A 99 -1.69 3.74 -9.80
C ASN A 99 -1.70 2.20 -9.87
N SER A 100 -1.36 1.60 -11.01
CA SER A 100 -1.24 0.14 -11.11
C SER A 100 -0.04 -0.37 -10.33
N ALA A 101 -0.06 -1.61 -9.86
CA ALA A 101 1.14 -2.30 -9.40
C ALA A 101 2.04 -2.60 -10.60
N ILE A 102 3.37 -2.44 -10.45
CA ILE A 102 4.32 -2.74 -11.54
C ILE A 102 4.31 -4.21 -11.98
N THR A 103 3.75 -5.09 -11.16
CA THR A 103 3.49 -6.50 -11.48
C THR A 103 2.34 -6.71 -12.46
N GLY A 104 1.53 -5.67 -12.69
CA GLY A 104 0.33 -5.70 -13.54
C GLY A 104 -0.84 -6.51 -12.96
N LYS A 105 -0.74 -6.96 -11.70
CA LYS A 105 -1.78 -7.74 -10.99
C LYS A 105 -1.47 -7.87 -9.51
N GLY A 106 -2.49 -8.26 -8.74
CA GLY A 106 -2.36 -8.68 -7.34
C GLY A 106 -1.42 -9.87 -7.17
N LYS A 107 -0.90 -10.03 -5.96
CA LYS A 107 -0.08 -11.16 -5.53
C LYS A 107 -0.89 -12.44 -5.61
N ASP A 108 -2.13 -12.39 -5.12
CA ASP A 108 -3.08 -13.49 -5.11
C ASP A 108 -4.44 -12.98 -5.61
N GLY A 109 -4.84 -13.37 -6.82
CA GLY A 109 -6.05 -12.85 -7.46
C GLY A 109 -5.78 -11.70 -8.42
N THR A 110 -6.68 -10.72 -8.44
CA THR A 110 -6.69 -9.62 -9.43
C THR A 110 -6.67 -8.25 -8.77
N THR A 111 -7.23 -8.13 -7.57
CA THR A 111 -7.39 -6.89 -6.84
C THR A 111 -6.26 -6.74 -5.83
N TYR A 112 -5.71 -5.55 -5.73
CA TYR A 112 -4.67 -5.19 -4.76
C TYR A 112 -4.91 -3.76 -4.26
N LEU A 113 -4.12 -3.33 -3.28
CA LEU A 113 -4.16 -1.97 -2.77
C LEU A 113 -3.05 -1.14 -3.40
N THR A 114 -3.38 0.07 -3.86
CA THR A 114 -2.41 1.12 -4.12
C THR A 114 -2.51 2.19 -3.05
N ILE A 115 -1.35 2.61 -2.57
CA ILE A 115 -1.18 3.55 -1.49
C ILE A 115 -0.50 4.79 -2.05
N TYR A 116 -1.05 5.95 -1.71
CA TYR A 116 -0.43 7.25 -1.93
C TYR A 116 -0.38 7.98 -0.59
N THR A 117 0.82 8.26 -0.08
CA THR A 117 0.96 8.88 1.25
C THR A 117 1.80 10.14 1.16
N ASN A 118 1.39 11.18 1.90
CA ASN A 118 2.19 12.40 2.06
C ASN A 118 1.88 13.04 3.44
N SER A 119 2.49 14.18 3.72
CA SER A 119 2.36 14.90 5.00
C SER A 119 0.95 15.45 5.28
N TYR A 120 0.13 15.66 4.23
CA TYR A 120 -1.24 16.16 4.34
C TYR A 120 -2.26 15.02 4.39
N ASN A 121 -2.05 13.99 3.55
CA ASN A 121 -2.94 12.85 3.34
C ASN A 121 -2.20 11.56 3.68
N THR A 122 -1.86 11.38 4.95
CA THR A 122 -1.09 10.21 5.41
C THR A 122 -1.94 8.95 5.33
N ALA A 123 -1.40 7.91 4.69
CA ALA A 123 -2.05 6.61 4.63
C ALA A 123 -2.04 5.91 6.00
N LYS A 124 -3.24 5.60 6.51
CA LYS A 124 -3.49 4.89 7.76
C LYS A 124 -4.26 3.58 7.54
N LEU A 125 -3.70 2.47 8.02
CA LEU A 125 -4.30 1.14 8.08
C LEU A 125 -4.66 0.80 9.53
N THR A 126 -5.94 0.64 9.84
CA THR A 126 -6.44 0.36 11.18
C THR A 126 -6.83 -1.11 11.29
N ASN A 127 -6.41 -1.77 12.38
CA ASN A 127 -6.90 -3.10 12.73
C ASN A 127 -8.26 -2.97 13.43
N LEU A 128 -9.27 -3.69 12.95
CA LEU A 128 -10.62 -3.70 13.52
C LEU A 128 -10.85 -4.90 14.45
N LYS A 129 -9.86 -5.80 14.60
CA LYS A 129 -9.94 -7.06 15.34
C LYS A 129 -8.78 -7.15 16.33
N GLY A 130 -9.06 -6.76 17.58
CA GLY A 130 -8.06 -6.73 18.64
C GLY A 130 -7.56 -8.11 19.09
N GLU A 131 -8.14 -9.20 18.58
CA GLU A 131 -7.66 -10.57 18.77
C GLU A 131 -6.56 -11.00 17.78
N TYR A 132 -6.22 -10.16 16.80
CA TYR A 132 -5.12 -10.40 15.86
C TYR A 132 -4.11 -9.26 15.91
N GLY A 133 -2.83 -9.59 15.73
CA GLY A 133 -1.75 -8.64 15.47
C GLY A 133 -1.38 -8.55 13.98
N PHE A 134 -0.65 -7.51 13.59
CA PHE A 134 -0.11 -7.37 12.24
C PHE A 134 1.08 -8.31 12.00
N LYS A 135 0.98 -9.20 10.99
CA LYS A 135 2.09 -10.07 10.57
C LYS A 135 2.93 -9.43 9.46
N GLY A 136 2.28 -8.85 8.46
CA GLY A 136 2.95 -8.26 7.30
C GLY A 136 2.05 -8.19 6.08
N ALA A 137 2.64 -7.82 4.95
CA ALA A 137 1.96 -7.78 3.66
C ALA A 137 2.95 -8.02 2.52
N TRP A 138 2.45 -8.41 1.35
CA TRP A 138 3.22 -8.35 0.12
C TRP A 138 3.28 -6.91 -0.38
N VAL A 139 4.46 -6.47 -0.81
CA VAL A 139 4.72 -5.10 -1.27
C VAL A 139 5.42 -5.11 -2.63
N THR A 140 5.12 -4.11 -3.46
CA THR A 140 5.83 -3.81 -4.71
C THR A 140 5.72 -2.30 -5.03
N ASN A 141 6.50 -1.83 -6.00
CA ASN A 141 6.32 -0.47 -6.52
C ASN A 141 4.98 -0.31 -7.26
N ALA A 142 4.37 0.86 -7.14
CA ALA A 142 3.39 1.32 -8.12
C ALA A 142 4.11 1.65 -9.45
N THR A 143 3.44 1.49 -10.59
CA THR A 143 4.01 1.74 -11.92
C THR A 143 4.56 3.17 -12.03
N TYR A 144 3.80 4.16 -11.56
CA TYR A 144 4.25 5.55 -11.55
C TYR A 144 5.61 5.74 -10.85
N ALA A 145 5.73 5.27 -9.60
CA ALA A 145 6.98 5.37 -8.84
C ALA A 145 8.11 4.54 -9.48
N TYR A 146 7.80 3.35 -10.00
CA TYR A 146 8.78 2.50 -10.66
C TYR A 146 9.39 3.17 -11.90
N LEU A 147 8.57 3.78 -12.75
CA LEU A 147 9.05 4.46 -13.97
C LEU A 147 9.83 5.72 -13.63
N ALA A 148 9.40 6.48 -12.61
CA ALA A 148 10.17 7.61 -12.09
C ALA A 148 11.58 7.17 -11.66
N VAL A 149 11.69 6.14 -10.81
CA VAL A 149 12.97 5.61 -10.35
C VAL A 149 13.83 5.05 -11.49
N LYS A 150 13.24 4.26 -12.39
CA LYS A 150 13.97 3.53 -13.43
C LYS A 150 14.42 4.41 -14.59
N ASN A 151 13.56 5.34 -15.02
CA ASN A 151 13.75 6.11 -16.25
C ASN A 151 13.97 7.60 -15.98
N GLY A 152 13.65 8.10 -14.78
CA GLY A 152 13.55 9.54 -14.54
C GLY A 152 12.37 10.13 -15.31
N ASP A 153 11.23 9.41 -15.31
CA ASP A 153 10.04 9.78 -16.07
C ASP A 153 8.81 9.75 -15.16
N ASP A 154 8.32 10.96 -14.83
CA ASP A 154 7.10 11.20 -14.08
C ASP A 154 5.91 11.60 -14.96
N GLY A 155 6.06 11.54 -16.29
CA GLY A 155 5.04 11.96 -17.26
C GLY A 155 5.00 13.48 -17.51
N SER A 156 5.94 14.25 -16.96
CA SER A 156 6.09 15.69 -17.24
C SER A 156 7.21 15.97 -18.25
N ASP A 157 7.11 17.09 -18.97
CA ASP A 157 8.18 17.60 -19.85
C ASP A 157 8.49 19.07 -19.53
N PRO A 158 9.65 19.37 -18.91
CA PRO A 158 10.68 18.43 -18.44
C PRO A 158 10.21 17.61 -17.24
N SER A 159 10.85 16.46 -16.99
CA SER A 159 10.57 15.64 -15.81
C SER A 159 11.08 16.29 -14.52
N TYR A 160 10.31 16.16 -13.43
CA TYR A 160 10.68 16.68 -12.11
C TYR A 160 11.38 15.65 -11.22
N VAL A 161 11.57 14.43 -11.71
CA VAL A 161 12.26 13.34 -10.99
C VAL A 161 13.57 12.99 -11.69
N LYS A 162 14.48 12.34 -10.97
CA LYS A 162 15.70 11.80 -11.58
C LYS A 162 15.66 10.28 -11.67
N LYS A 163 16.32 9.75 -12.70
CA LYS A 163 16.70 8.34 -12.77
C LYS A 163 17.66 8.02 -11.62
N PHE A 164 17.41 6.91 -10.93
CA PHE A 164 18.28 6.48 -9.84
C PHE A 164 19.62 5.94 -10.35
N THR A 165 20.66 6.26 -9.60
CA THR A 165 22.05 5.91 -9.86
C THR A 165 22.72 5.42 -8.57
N ASN A 166 24.06 5.29 -8.56
CA ASN A 166 24.78 4.82 -7.38
C ASN A 166 24.41 5.64 -6.13
N ASP A 167 24.23 4.94 -5.01
CA ASP A 167 23.85 5.49 -3.70
C ASP A 167 22.41 6.01 -3.56
N ASP A 168 21.59 5.95 -4.62
CA ASP A 168 20.17 6.27 -4.53
C ASP A 168 19.34 5.17 -3.85
N TRP A 169 18.24 5.55 -3.22
CA TRP A 169 17.32 4.60 -2.59
C TRP A 169 15.91 5.17 -2.46
N PHE A 170 14.92 4.28 -2.40
CA PHE A 170 13.51 4.61 -2.21
C PHE A 170 12.90 3.66 -1.18
N LYS A 171 12.26 4.20 -0.14
CA LYS A 171 11.95 3.46 1.09
C LYS A 171 10.53 3.76 1.59
N ILE A 172 9.86 2.72 2.07
CA ILE A 172 8.64 2.78 2.88
C ILE A 172 9.04 2.62 4.35
N THR A 173 8.46 3.41 5.23
CA THR A 173 8.48 3.19 6.69
C THR A 173 7.06 2.88 7.15
N ALA A 174 6.83 1.68 7.68
CA ALA A 174 5.60 1.35 8.40
C ALA A 174 5.77 1.69 9.87
N VAL A 175 4.96 2.61 10.38
CA VAL A 175 5.02 3.08 11.78
C VAL A 175 3.80 2.56 12.53
N GLY A 176 4.03 1.71 13.53
CA GLY A 176 2.98 1.11 14.34
C GLY A 176 2.60 1.99 15.54
N TYR A 177 1.31 2.12 15.80
CA TYR A 177 0.77 2.92 16.90
C TYR A 177 -0.29 2.17 17.70
N LYS A 178 -0.42 2.50 18.98
CA LYS A 178 -1.60 2.17 19.79
C LYS A 178 -2.73 3.17 19.57
N ALA A 179 -3.94 2.84 20.01
CA ALA A 179 -5.15 3.63 19.87
C ALA A 179 -5.09 5.01 20.55
N ASN A 180 -4.14 5.21 21.48
CA ASN A 180 -3.87 6.48 22.14
C ASN A 180 -2.77 7.30 21.43
N ASP A 181 -2.45 6.98 20.18
CA ASP A 181 -1.42 7.61 19.35
C ASP A 181 0.02 7.44 19.84
N ASN A 182 0.27 6.50 20.75
CA ASN A 182 1.63 6.13 21.13
C ASN A 182 2.27 5.27 20.02
N GLU A 183 3.37 5.75 19.45
CA GLU A 183 4.22 4.97 18.56
C GLU A 183 4.89 3.81 19.32
N ILE A 184 4.84 2.60 18.75
CA ILE A 184 5.44 1.40 19.36
C ILE A 184 6.61 0.82 18.57
N GLY A 185 6.80 1.27 17.33
CA GLY A 185 7.92 0.84 16.50
C GLY A 185 7.80 1.26 15.04
N ARG A 186 8.90 1.05 14.32
CA ARG A 186 9.04 1.37 12.89
C ARG A 186 9.70 0.20 12.17
N VAL A 187 9.24 -0.09 10.96
CA VAL A 187 9.88 -1.06 10.07
C VAL A 187 10.08 -0.45 8.70
N ASP A 188 11.28 -0.61 8.16
CA ASP A 188 11.69 -0.07 6.88
C ASP A 188 11.64 -1.15 5.79
N PHE A 189 11.21 -0.77 4.58
CA PHE A 189 11.31 -1.59 3.38
C PHE A 189 11.83 -0.76 2.20
N TYR A 190 12.89 -1.23 1.52
CA TYR A 190 13.44 -0.55 0.35
C TYR A 190 12.77 -1.04 -0.94
N LEU A 191 12.04 -0.15 -1.60
CA LEU A 191 11.47 -0.35 -2.94
C LEU A 191 12.51 -0.20 -4.05
N ALA A 192 13.58 0.54 -3.78
CA ALA A 192 14.79 0.58 -4.58
C ALA A 192 16.01 0.78 -3.68
N ASP A 193 17.12 0.13 -4.01
CA ASP A 193 18.39 0.25 -3.28
C ASP A 193 19.58 0.15 -4.26
N PHE A 194 20.27 1.28 -4.43
CA PHE A 194 21.47 1.41 -5.25
C PHE A 194 22.72 1.67 -4.41
N ARG A 195 22.62 1.56 -3.08
CA ARG A 195 23.77 1.72 -2.18
C ARG A 195 24.67 0.49 -2.24
N ASN A 196 25.94 0.68 -1.92
CA ASN A 196 26.91 -0.41 -1.81
C ASN A 196 27.00 -1.29 -3.09
N GLY A 197 26.86 -0.68 -4.27
CA GLY A 197 26.96 -1.35 -5.56
C GLY A 197 25.72 -2.17 -5.97
N LYS A 198 24.60 -2.07 -5.23
CA LYS A 198 23.32 -2.65 -5.64
C LYS A 198 22.71 -1.84 -6.79
N THR A 199 21.72 -2.42 -7.48
CA THR A 199 20.93 -1.76 -8.53
C THR A 199 19.47 -2.25 -8.49
N GLU A 200 18.96 -2.55 -7.30
CA GLU A 200 17.66 -3.19 -7.16
C GLU A 200 16.54 -2.16 -7.28
N ILE A 201 15.54 -2.48 -8.12
CA ILE A 201 14.23 -1.82 -8.12
C ILE A 201 13.19 -2.94 -8.04
N VAL A 202 12.39 -2.94 -6.98
CA VAL A 202 11.39 -4.00 -6.74
C VAL A 202 10.32 -3.96 -7.82
N ASN A 203 10.25 -5.01 -8.63
CA ASN A 203 9.26 -5.21 -9.70
C ASN A 203 8.45 -6.51 -9.56
N THR A 204 8.56 -7.14 -8.41
CA THR A 204 7.84 -8.36 -8.02
C THR A 204 7.33 -8.19 -6.60
N TRP A 205 6.31 -8.94 -6.22
CA TRP A 205 5.82 -8.95 -4.84
C TRP A 205 6.89 -9.51 -3.89
N LYS A 206 7.22 -8.72 -2.86
CA LYS A 206 8.15 -9.09 -1.78
C LYS A 206 7.43 -9.03 -0.45
N TRP A 207 7.83 -9.87 0.51
CA TRP A 207 7.22 -9.84 1.84
C TRP A 207 7.78 -8.67 2.66
N PHE A 208 6.89 -7.84 3.19
CA PHE A 208 7.18 -6.79 4.16
C PHE A 208 6.71 -7.26 5.54
N ASP A 209 7.68 -7.69 6.34
CA ASP A 209 7.45 -8.21 7.69
C ASP A 209 7.12 -7.08 8.67
N TRP A 210 6.01 -7.20 9.39
CA TRP A 210 5.56 -6.24 10.41
C TRP A 210 5.56 -6.85 11.83
N SER A 211 6.16 -8.02 12.02
CA SER A 211 6.18 -8.73 13.30
C SER A 211 6.69 -7.90 14.48
N SER A 212 7.65 -7.00 14.27
CA SER A 212 8.15 -6.10 15.32
C SER A 212 7.18 -4.98 15.72
N ILE A 213 6.11 -4.77 14.96
CA ILE A 213 5.00 -3.84 15.25
C ILE A 213 3.66 -4.58 15.33
N LYS A 214 3.68 -5.91 15.61
CA LYS A 214 2.48 -6.77 15.61
C LYS A 214 1.35 -6.24 16.50
N ASP A 215 1.68 -5.65 17.65
CA ASP A 215 0.72 -5.20 18.66
C ASP A 215 0.14 -3.80 18.36
N ALA A 216 0.38 -3.25 17.16
CA ALA A 216 -0.15 -1.97 16.74
C ALA A 216 -1.68 -2.05 16.51
N ASP A 217 -2.41 -1.04 16.98
CA ASP A 217 -3.83 -0.88 16.69
C ASP A 217 -4.03 -0.24 15.30
N TYR A 218 -3.05 0.54 14.83
CA TYR A 218 -2.99 1.02 13.45
C TYR A 218 -1.54 1.26 12.98
N ILE A 219 -1.35 1.23 11.67
CA ILE A 219 -0.08 1.55 10.98
C ILE A 219 -0.28 2.82 10.15
N LYS A 220 0.68 3.75 10.24
CA LYS A 220 0.83 4.84 9.26
C LYS A 220 2.01 4.55 8.36
N PHE A 221 1.88 4.89 7.07
CA PHE A 221 2.94 4.69 6.09
C PHE A 221 3.58 6.03 5.73
N GLU A 222 4.90 6.08 5.85
CA GLU A 222 5.74 7.18 5.39
C GLU A 222 6.58 6.69 4.20
N MET A 223 6.99 7.60 3.32
CA MET A 223 7.92 7.30 2.24
C MET A 223 9.04 8.32 2.19
N SER A 224 10.23 7.86 1.81
CA SER A 224 11.42 8.70 1.69
C SER A 224 12.30 8.20 0.54
N SER A 225 13.07 9.11 -0.04
CA SER A 225 13.94 8.87 -1.20
C SER A 225 15.21 9.71 -1.08
N THR A 226 16.22 9.41 -1.90
CA THR A 226 17.35 10.32 -2.16
C THR A 226 17.04 11.41 -3.17
N ASP A 227 16.03 11.23 -4.01
CA ASP A 227 15.58 12.25 -4.96
C ASP A 227 14.61 13.22 -4.28
N ASN A 228 15.18 14.32 -3.79
CA ASN A 228 14.48 15.40 -3.10
C ASN A 228 14.87 16.76 -3.70
N SER A 229 13.94 17.71 -3.62
CA SER A 229 14.20 19.13 -3.86
C SER A 229 14.16 19.89 -2.54
N GLU A 230 15.01 20.89 -2.41
CA GLU A 230 14.96 21.85 -1.29
C GLU A 230 14.34 23.16 -1.77
N TYR A 231 13.42 23.71 -0.98
CA TYR A 231 12.90 25.05 -1.19
C TYR A 231 12.84 25.81 0.14
N GLU A 232 12.88 27.13 0.08
CA GLU A 232 12.71 27.99 1.25
C GLU A 232 11.22 28.33 1.38
N ASN A 233 10.61 28.05 2.53
CA ASN A 233 9.23 28.42 2.79
C ASN A 233 9.07 29.93 3.11
N GLU A 234 7.84 30.40 3.31
CA GLU A 234 7.56 31.82 3.56
C GLU A 234 8.22 32.35 4.85
N GLU A 235 8.57 31.46 5.78
CA GLU A 235 9.28 31.78 7.02
C GLU A 235 10.82 31.75 6.91
N GLY A 236 11.36 31.52 5.72
CA GLY A 236 12.81 31.44 5.50
C GLY A 236 13.44 30.11 5.93
N VAL A 237 12.64 29.06 6.11
CA VAL A 237 13.09 27.73 6.52
C VAL A 237 13.28 26.86 5.29
N LEU A 238 14.48 26.28 5.14
CA LEU A 238 14.74 25.27 4.13
C LEU A 238 13.94 24.01 4.44
N VAL A 239 13.05 23.65 3.53
CA VAL A 239 12.23 22.45 3.58
C VAL A 239 12.59 21.55 2.40
N SER A 240 12.78 20.27 2.69
CA SER A 240 13.07 19.25 1.69
C SER A 240 11.78 18.49 1.37
N SER A 241 11.47 18.34 0.08
CA SER A 241 10.35 17.54 -0.41
C SER A 241 10.85 16.45 -1.33
N MET A 242 10.30 15.25 -1.17
CA MET A 242 10.59 14.13 -2.04
C MET A 242 10.00 14.38 -3.43
N ASN A 243 10.84 14.25 -4.47
CA ASN A 243 10.40 14.33 -5.86
C ASN A 243 9.84 12.98 -6.33
N THR A 244 10.48 11.87 -5.90
CA THR A 244 10.02 10.52 -6.24
C THR A 244 8.56 10.35 -5.83
N PRO A 245 7.67 9.86 -6.71
CA PRO A 245 6.25 9.71 -6.37
C PRO A 245 6.05 8.81 -5.16
N SER A 246 5.31 9.27 -4.15
CA SER A 246 5.04 8.54 -2.92
C SER A 246 3.94 7.49 -3.07
N TYR A 247 4.08 6.63 -4.09
CA TYR A 247 3.14 5.58 -4.45
C TYR A 247 3.77 4.19 -4.32
N PHE A 248 3.03 3.26 -3.73
CA PHE A 248 3.41 1.84 -3.66
C PHE A 248 2.17 0.96 -3.62
N CYS A 249 2.33 -0.35 -3.77
CA CYS A 249 1.22 -1.29 -3.74
C CYS A 249 1.42 -2.35 -2.66
N LEU A 250 0.31 -2.74 -2.02
CA LEU A 250 0.24 -3.84 -1.07
C LEU A 250 -0.78 -4.88 -1.53
N ASP A 251 -0.54 -6.12 -1.16
CA ASP A 251 -1.52 -7.20 -1.27
C ASP A 251 -1.30 -8.24 -0.17
N GLY A 252 -2.31 -9.06 0.10
CA GLY A 252 -2.22 -10.15 1.08
C GLY A 252 -1.81 -9.67 2.48
N ILE A 253 -2.33 -8.53 2.94
CA ILE A 253 -2.15 -8.08 4.33
C ILE A 253 -2.61 -9.23 5.24
N THR A 254 -1.70 -9.71 6.06
CA THR A 254 -1.92 -10.87 6.92
C THR A 254 -1.92 -10.43 8.38
N LEU A 255 -2.96 -10.82 9.10
CA LEU A 255 -3.05 -10.71 10.55
C LEU A 255 -2.87 -12.10 11.16
N ILE A 256 -2.33 -12.16 12.38
CA ILE A 256 -2.04 -13.39 13.09
C ILE A 256 -2.62 -13.34 14.49
N GLU A 257 -3.21 -14.43 14.96
CA GLU A 257 -3.82 -14.53 16.29
C GLU A 257 -2.79 -14.23 17.39
N ASP A 258 -3.20 -13.40 18.37
CA ASP A 258 -2.35 -12.92 19.46
C ASP A 258 -1.93 -13.98 20.49
#